data_AF-A0A844FBP3-F1
#
_entry.id   AF-A0A844FBP3-F1
#
_cell.length_a   1.000
_cell.length_b   1.000
_cell.length_c   1.000
_cell.angle_alpha   90.00
_cell.angle_beta   90.00
_cell.angle_gamma   90.00
#
_symmetry.space_group_name_H-M   'P 1'
#
loop_
_entity.id
_entity.type
_entity.pdbx_description
1 polymer ?
#
loop_
_entity_poly.entity_id
_entity_poly.type
_entity_poly.pdbx_seq_one_letter_code
_entity_poly.pdbx_strand_id
1 'polypeptide(L)' 'MANLKVTLVKSTIGAVPKHKKTVEALGLRKVNKTVELPDNAATRGMIKQVSHLVKVEEA' A
#
# COMPACT_ATOMS: atom_id res chain seq x y z
N MET A 1 -2.64 19.24 -0.10
CA MET A 1 -2.59 17.91 -0.73
C MET A 1 -2.17 16.97 0.37
N ALA A 2 -3.12 16.26 0.98
CA ALA A 2 -2.80 15.33 2.06
C ALA A 2 -1.98 14.18 1.48
N ASN A 3 -0.85 13.88 2.10
CA ASN A 3 -0.03 12.75 1.68
C ASN A 3 -0.43 11.55 2.55
N LEU A 4 -0.67 10.41 1.91
CA LEU A 4 -0.93 9.17 2.60
C LEU A 4 0.39 8.45 2.83
N LYS A 5 0.72 8.22 4.09
CA LYS A 5 1.84 7.39 4.47
C LYS A 5 1.37 5.94 4.52
N VAL A 6 1.82 5.14 3.57
CA VAL A 6 1.43 3.73 3.43
C VAL A 6 2.57 2.86 3.91
N THR A 7 2.30 2.00 4.89
CA THR A 7 3.27 1.04 5.46
C THR A 7 2.83 -0.37 5.16
N LEU A 8 3.71 -1.23 4.65
CA LEU A 8 3.41 -2.65 4.50
C LEU A 8 3.59 -3.37 5.84
N VAL A 9 2.51 -3.77 6.51
CA VAL A 9 2.57 -4.40 7.85
C VAL A 9 2.56 -5.93 7.75
N LYS A 10 1.88 -6.48 6.74
CA LYS A 10 1.85 -7.94 6.49
C LYS A 10 2.61 -8.31 5.22
N SER A 11 3.25 -9.48 5.27
CA SER A 11 3.95 -10.05 4.13
C SER A 11 2.98 -10.39 2.97
N THR A 12 3.45 -10.21 1.74
CA THR A 12 2.68 -10.51 0.52
C THR A 12 2.77 -11.98 0.09
N ILE A 13 3.53 -12.84 0.77
CA ILE A 13 3.81 -14.23 0.35
C ILE A 13 2.53 -15.04 0.09
N GLY A 14 1.54 -14.94 0.97
CA GLY A 14 0.23 -15.61 0.83
C GLY A 14 -0.84 -14.79 0.10
N ALA A 15 -0.51 -13.59 -0.38
CA ALA A 15 -1.47 -12.74 -1.06
C ALA A 15 -1.70 -13.19 -2.50
N VAL A 16 -2.90 -12.92 -3.01
CA VAL A 16 -3.29 -13.18 -4.41
C VAL A 16 -2.29 -12.47 -5.35
N PRO A 17 -1.92 -13.07 -6.51
CA PRO A 17 -0.98 -12.47 -7.45
C PRO A 17 -1.32 -11.03 -7.88
N LYS A 18 -2.61 -10.68 -7.95
CA LYS A 18 -3.06 -9.30 -8.21
C LYS A 18 -2.60 -8.33 -7.11
N HIS A 19 -2.81 -8.69 -5.84
CA HIS A 19 -2.39 -7.87 -4.70
C HIS A 19 -0.88 -7.75 -4.62
N LYS A 20 -0.12 -8.82 -4.91
CA LYS A 20 1.35 -8.77 -5.00
C LYS A 20 1.80 -7.68 -5.99
N LYS A 21 1.20 -7.64 -7.18
CA LYS A 21 1.49 -6.61 -8.20
C LYS A 21 1.10 -5.21 -7.75
N THR A 22 -0.05 -5.04 -7.09
CA THR A 22 -0.49 -3.75 -6.55
C THR A 22 0.48 -3.22 -5.48
N VAL A 23 0.90 -4.07 -4.55
CA VAL A 23 1.87 -3.72 -3.50
C VAL A 23 3.23 -3.37 -4.10
N GLU A 24 3.68 -4.11 -5.12
CA GLU A 24 4.92 -3.78 -5.82
C GLU A 24 4.82 -2.46 -6.60
N ALA A 25 3.69 -2.19 -7.27
CA ALA A 25 3.43 -0.93 -7.96
C ALA A 25 3.38 0.28 -7.00
N LEU A 26 2.96 0.08 -5.75
CA LEU A 26 3.03 1.08 -4.68
C LEU A 26 4.45 1.25 -4.10
N GLY A 27 5.45 0.47 -4.56
CA GLY A 27 6.84 0.57 -4.13
C GLY A 27 7.17 -0.16 -2.81
N LEU A 28 6.22 -0.95 -2.30
CA LEU A 28 6.28 -1.65 -1.01
C LEU A 28 6.88 -3.05 -1.16
N ARG A 29 8.20 -3.12 -1.37
CA ARG A 29 8.91 -4.41 -1.59
C ARG A 29 9.29 -5.18 -0.33
N LYS A 30 9.33 -4.52 0.84
CA LYS A 30 9.74 -5.12 2.12
C LYS A 30 8.70 -4.81 3.19
N VAL A 31 8.53 -5.73 4.15
CA VAL A 31 7.70 -5.51 5.34
C VAL A 31 8.29 -4.34 6.14
N ASN A 32 7.43 -3.52 6.74
CA ASN A 32 7.71 -2.25 7.42
C ASN A 32 8.28 -1.13 6.53
N LYS A 33 8.29 -1.30 5.21
CA LYS A 33 8.61 -0.18 4.32
C LYS A 33 7.44 0.80 4.31
N THR A 34 7.75 2.07 4.53
CA THR A 34 6.84 3.21 4.39
C THR A 34 7.08 3.90 3.05
N VAL A 35 6.01 4.29 2.37
CA VAL A 35 6.05 5.14 1.17
C VAL A 35 5.00 6.24 1.34
N GLU A 36 5.38 7.47 1.02
CA GLU A 36 4.46 8.60 0.96
C GLU A 36 3.89 8.70 -0.46
N LEU A 37 2.57 8.67 -0.57
CA LEU A 37 1.87 8.80 -1.84
C LEU A 37 0.85 9.94 -1.76
N PRO A 38 0.62 10.68 -2.85
CA PRO A 38 -0.43 11.68 -2.89
C PRO A 38 -1.82 11.03 -2.70
N ASP A 39 -2.68 11.64 -1.88
CA ASP A 39 -4.08 11.23 -1.76
C ASP A 39 -4.83 11.58 -3.06
N ASN A 40 -4.95 10.57 -3.92
CA ASN A 40 -5.77 10.62 -5.12
C ASN A 40 -6.68 9.39 -5.17
N ALA A 41 -7.75 9.47 -5.96
CA ALA A 41 -8.73 8.40 -6.06
C ALA A 41 -8.11 7.06 -6.53
N ALA A 42 -7.07 7.10 -7.36
CA ALA A 42 -6.36 5.91 -7.83
C ALA A 42 -5.54 5.25 -6.70
N THR A 43 -4.75 6.00 -5.94
CA THR A 43 -3.98 5.53 -4.78
C THR A 43 -4.92 4.93 -3.75
N ARG A 44 -6.03 5.62 -3.46
CA ARG A 44 -7.05 5.15 -2.51
C ARG A 44 -7.71 3.86 -3.00
N GLY A 45 -7.96 3.71 -4.30
CA GLY A 45 -8.45 2.48 -4.92
C GLY A 45 -7.46 1.31 -4.78
N MET A 46 -6.18 1.56 -5.05
CA MET A 46 -5.11 0.56 -4.89
C MET A 46 -4.97 0.13 -3.43
N ILE A 47 -4.91 1.09 -2.50
CA ILE A 47 -4.88 0.86 -1.05
C ILE A 47 -6.07 0.02 -0.61
N LYS A 48 -7.30 0.34 -1.06
CA LYS A 48 -8.51 -0.39 -0.66
C LYS A 48 -8.42 -1.88 -0.98
N GLN A 49 -7.85 -2.23 -2.14
CA GLN A 49 -7.64 -3.63 -2.53
C GLN A 49 -6.64 -4.37 -1.63
N VAL A 50 -5.64 -3.67 -1.09
CA VAL A 50 -4.57 -4.24 -0.26
C VAL A 50 -4.65 -3.80 1.20
N SER A 51 -5.81 -3.29 1.63
CA SER A 51 -6.06 -2.69 2.95
C SER A 51 -5.74 -3.63 4.13
N HIS A 52 -5.84 -4.94 3.92
CA HIS A 52 -5.49 -5.95 4.92
C HIS A 52 -3.97 -6.20 5.04
N LEU A 53 -3.16 -5.70 4.09
CA LEU A 53 -1.70 -5.83 4.07
C LEU A 53 -0.99 -4.56 4.49
N VAL A 54 -1.62 -3.40 4.28
CA VAL A 54 -1.03 -2.09 4.50
C VAL A 54 -1.72 -1.35 5.65
N LYS A 55 -0.94 -0.55 6.38
CA LYS A 55 -1.43 0.46 7.31
C LYS A 55 -1.26 1.82 6.64
N VAL A 56 -2.32 2.62 6.66
CA VAL A 56 -2.32 3.97 6.10
C VAL A 56 -2.44 4.95 7.25
N GLU A 57 -1.57 5.96 7.25
CA GLU A 57 -1.59 7.10 8.16
C GLU A 57 -1.74 8.36 7.31
N GLU A 58 -2.67 9.25 7.68
CA GLU A 58 -2.86 10.54 7.01
C GLU A 58 -1.82 11.53 7.57
N ALA A 59 -1.08 12.21 6.68
CA ALA A 59 -0.08 13.23 7.00
C ALA A 59 -0.39 14.56 6.31
#